data_AF-G1VBZ4-F1
#
_entry.id   AF-G1VBZ4-F1
#
_cell.length_a   1.000
_cell.length_b   1.000
_cell.length_c   1.000
_cell.angle_alpha   90.00
_cell.angle_beta   90.00
_cell.angle_gamma   90.00
#
_symmetry.space_group_name_H-M   'P 1'
#
loop_
_entity.id
_entity.type
_entity.pdbx_description
1 polymer ?
#
loop_
_entity_poly.entity_id
_entity_poly.type
_entity_poly.pdbx_seq_one_letter_code
_entity_poly.pdbx_strand_id
1 'polypeptide(L)'
;MPPRFSYFKQPSNCGPVSLRMIARFYGIAYSAEMLRKHCHISRYGVTMRGIDECAQYLGFETMGFSLSFEKLAEEDMFSSILYWT
;
A
#
# COMPACT_ATOMS: atom_id res chain seq x y z
N MET A 1 7.53 -4.70 -22.05
CA MET A 1 7.61 -5.39 -20.74
C MET A 1 6.67 -4.67 -19.80
N PRO A 2 5.76 -5.38 -19.10
CA PRO A 2 4.97 -4.74 -18.05
C PRO A 2 5.91 -4.11 -17.01
N PRO A 3 5.57 -2.95 -16.43
CA PRO A 3 6.39 -2.31 -15.41
C PRO A 3 6.60 -3.30 -14.26
N ARG A 4 7.85 -3.45 -13.81
CA ARG A 4 8.18 -4.37 -12.71
C ARG A 4 7.96 -3.64 -11.39
N PHE A 5 7.25 -4.25 -10.45
CA PHE A 5 7.08 -3.68 -9.11
C PHE A 5 8.47 -3.41 -8.49
N SER A 6 8.67 -2.15 -8.07
CA SER A 6 9.91 -1.75 -7.40
C SER A 6 9.88 -2.26 -5.97
N TYR A 7 10.86 -3.06 -5.55
CA TYR A 7 10.98 -3.51 -4.16
C TYR A 7 11.77 -2.50 -3.32
N PHE A 8 11.24 -2.14 -2.15
CA PHE A 8 11.94 -1.30 -1.18
C PHE A 8 12.09 -2.04 0.16
N LYS A 9 13.33 -2.39 0.54
CA LYS A 9 13.64 -3.05 1.81
C LYS A 9 13.47 -2.06 2.97
N GLN A 10 12.59 -2.35 3.94
CA GLN A 10 12.38 -1.50 5.12
C GLN A 10 12.16 -2.30 6.41
N PRO A 11 12.68 -1.84 7.56
CA PRO A 11 12.61 -2.58 8.83
C PRO A 11 11.27 -2.45 9.58
N SER A 12 10.46 -1.39 9.38
CA SER A 12 9.26 -1.16 10.22
C SER A 12 8.09 -0.39 9.57
N ASN A 13 8.21 0.04 8.31
CA ASN A 13 7.19 0.88 7.67
C ASN A 13 6.45 0.11 6.55
N CYS A 14 6.02 -1.13 6.77
CA CYS A 14 5.47 -1.98 5.70
C CYS A 14 4.34 -1.31 4.89
N GLY A 15 3.34 -0.68 5.52
CA GLY A 15 2.20 -0.06 4.83
C GLY A 15 2.51 1.09 3.86
N PRO A 16 3.10 2.23 4.29
CA PRO A 16 3.41 3.37 3.42
C PRO A 16 4.39 3.00 2.30
N VAL A 17 5.20 1.95 2.52
CA VAL A 17 6.16 1.46 1.52
C VAL A 17 5.47 0.67 0.45
N SER A 18 4.54 -0.21 0.84
CA SER A 18 3.67 -0.90 -0.12
C SER A 18 2.92 0.10 -1.00
N LEU A 19 2.38 1.19 -0.44
CA LEU A 19 1.79 2.28 -1.23
C LEU A 19 2.81 2.93 -2.17
N ARG A 20 4.05 3.15 -1.72
CA ARG A 20 5.11 3.68 -2.60
C ARG A 20 5.42 2.73 -3.76
N MET A 21 5.40 1.42 -3.54
CA MET A 21 5.63 0.42 -4.58
C MET A 21 4.51 0.44 -5.62
N ILE A 22 3.26 0.51 -5.16
CA ILE A 22 2.07 0.61 -6.02
C ILE A 22 2.09 1.93 -6.81
N ALA A 23 2.28 3.07 -6.15
CA ALA A 23 2.34 4.37 -6.83
C ALA A 23 3.43 4.41 -7.91
N ARG A 24 4.60 3.84 -7.62
CA ARG A 24 5.71 3.77 -8.58
C ARG A 24 5.42 2.84 -9.75
N PHE A 25 4.64 1.78 -9.55
CA PHE A 25 4.16 0.92 -10.64
C PHE A 25 3.26 1.70 -11.61
N TYR A 26 2.41 2.61 -11.09
CA TYR A 26 1.61 3.54 -11.89
C TYR A 26 2.38 4.76 -12.41
N GLY A 27 3.71 4.80 -12.26
CA GLY A 27 4.57 5.88 -12.77
C GLY A 27 4.64 7.12 -11.88
N ILE A 28 4.04 7.09 -10.68
CA ILE A 28 4.04 8.22 -9.75
C ILE A 28 5.08 8.01 -8.65
N ALA A 29 5.96 9.00 -8.46
CA ALA A 29 7.02 8.93 -7.45
C ALA A 29 6.70 9.83 -6.26
N TYR A 30 6.40 9.21 -5.12
CA TYR A 30 6.20 9.90 -3.84
C TYR A 30 7.41 9.79 -2.93
N SER A 31 7.72 10.87 -2.19
CA SER A 31 8.79 10.87 -1.21
C SER A 31 8.40 10.04 0.02
N ALA A 32 9.39 9.41 0.66
CA ALA A 32 9.13 8.63 1.88
C ALA A 32 8.58 9.51 3.01
N GLU A 33 9.03 10.76 3.11
CA GLU A 33 8.59 11.71 4.12
C GLU A 33 7.11 12.08 3.96
N MET A 34 6.66 12.35 2.73
CA MET A 34 5.27 12.66 2.44
C MET A 34 4.37 11.47 2.83
N LEU A 35 4.73 10.26 2.40
CA LEU A 35 3.96 9.06 2.76
C LEU A 35 3.92 8.81 4.27
N ARG A 36 5.00 9.09 5.01
CA ARG A 36 5.00 8.98 6.48
C ARG A 36 4.02 9.95 7.14
N LYS A 37 3.93 11.18 6.61
CA LYS A 37 3.04 12.22 7.13
C LYS A 37 1.57 11.92 6.86
N HIS A 38 1.25 11.44 5.66
CA HIS A 38 -0.14 11.18 5.23
C HIS A 38 -0.68 9.81 5.63
N CYS A 39 0.19 8.81 5.84
CA CYS A 39 -0.24 7.50 6.33
C CYS A 39 -0.30 7.42 7.86
N HIS A 40 -0.21 8.55 8.58
CA HIS A 40 -0.38 8.64 10.04
C HIS A 40 0.42 7.58 10.84
N ILE A 41 1.68 7.36 10.48
CA ILE A 41 2.51 6.33 11.13
C ILE A 41 2.69 6.65 12.61
N SER A 42 2.33 5.69 13.46
CA SER A 42 2.57 5.73 14.90
C SER A 42 3.82 4.93 15.28
N ARG A 43 4.19 4.96 16.57
CA ARG A 43 5.26 4.10 17.12
C ARG A 43 4.93 2.60 17.00
N TYR A 44 3.66 2.26 16.84
CA TYR A 44 3.15 0.89 16.68
C TYR A 44 2.96 0.50 15.20
N GLY A 45 3.43 1.33 14.27
CA GLY A 45 3.22 1.15 12.83
C GLY A 45 2.00 1.92 12.32
N VAL A 46 1.38 1.39 11.26
CA VAL A 46 0.26 2.02 10.55
C VAL A 46 -0.97 1.12 10.57
N THR A 47 -2.14 1.73 10.66
CA THR A 47 -3.42 1.02 10.61
C THR A 47 -3.90 0.87 9.17
N MET A 48 -4.74 -0.12 8.89
CA MET A 48 -5.31 -0.31 7.54
C MET A 48 -6.08 0.92 7.05
N ARG A 49 -6.81 1.58 7.97
CA ARG A 49 -7.51 2.84 7.71
C ARG A 49 -6.55 3.99 7.38
N GLY A 50 -5.41 4.09 8.08
CA GLY A 50 -4.39 5.09 7.76
C GLY A 50 -3.77 4.88 6.38
N ILE A 51 -3.65 3.62 5.93
CA ILE A 51 -3.23 3.29 4.55
C ILE A 51 -4.30 3.73 3.56
N ASP A 52 -5.57 3.45 3.83
CA ASP A 52 -6.71 3.82 2.98
C ASP A 52 -6.83 5.35 2.81
N GLU A 53 -6.81 6.11 3.90
CA GLU A 53 -6.84 7.58 3.88
C GLU A 53 -5.64 8.16 3.12
N CYS A 54 -4.46 7.57 3.31
CA CYS A 54 -3.25 7.93 2.57
C CYS A 54 -3.41 7.63 1.07
N ALA A 55 -3.93 6.47 0.69
CA ALA A 55 -4.14 6.11 -0.71
C ALA A 55 -5.14 7.04 -1.41
N GLN A 56 -6.25 7.37 -0.76
CA GLN A 56 -7.24 8.34 -1.25
C GLN A 56 -6.62 9.73 -1.43
N TYR A 57 -5.78 10.17 -0.49
CA TYR A 57 -5.04 11.43 -0.62
C TYR A 57 -4.10 11.44 -1.84
N LEU A 58 -3.51 10.29 -2.19
CA LEU A 58 -2.67 10.15 -3.39
C LEU A 58 -3.48 10.03 -4.69
N GLY A 59 -4.81 10.03 -4.61
CA GLY A 59 -5.72 9.92 -5.75
C GLY A 59 -6.05 8.47 -6.14
N PHE A 60 -5.76 7.49 -5.29
CA PHE A 60 -6.21 6.11 -5.50
C PHE A 60 -7.62 5.92 -4.96
N GLU A 61 -8.45 5.21 -5.72
CA GLU A 61 -9.68 4.63 -5.21
C GLU A 61 -9.33 3.29 -4.56
N THR A 62 -9.58 3.17 -3.26
CA THR A 62 -9.27 1.98 -2.47
C THR A 62 -10.50 1.45 -1.77
N MET A 63 -10.54 0.14 -1.58
CA MET A 63 -11.59 -0.52 -0.82
C MET A 63 -10.97 -1.58 0.09
N GLY A 64 -11.39 -1.57 1.35
CA GLY A 64 -10.95 -2.55 2.35
C GLY A 64 -11.86 -3.76 2.37
N PHE A 65 -11.29 -4.95 2.19
CA PHE A 65 -12.02 -6.20 2.28
C PHE A 65 -11.43 -7.14 3.34
N SER A 66 -12.28 -7.96 3.94
CA SER A 66 -11.86 -9.15 4.68
C SER A 66 -12.23 -10.36 3.83
N LEU A 67 -11.22 -10.99 3.23
CA LEU A 67 -11.37 -12.10 2.28
C LEU A 67 -10.47 -13.26 2.69
N SER A 68 -10.88 -14.49 2.35
CA SER A 68 -9.97 -15.64 2.40
C SER A 68 -9.01 -15.60 1.22
N PHE A 69 -7.87 -16.30 1.35
CA PHE A 69 -6.89 -16.39 0.27
C PHE A 69 -7.46 -17.05 -1.00
N GLU A 70 -8.43 -17.97 -0.88
CA GLU A 70 -9.05 -18.59 -2.05
C GLU A 70 -9.81 -17.55 -2.88
N LYS A 71 -10.66 -16.75 -2.22
CA LYS A 71 -11.43 -15.70 -2.89
C LYS A 71 -10.53 -14.63 -3.51
N LEU A 72 -9.43 -14.30 -2.84
CA LEU A 72 -8.45 -13.36 -3.39
C LEU A 72 -7.84 -13.86 -4.70
N ALA A 73 -7.57 -15.17 -4.79
CA ALA A 73 -7.00 -15.78 -5.99
C ALA A 73 -8.02 -15.88 -7.15
N GLU A 74 -9.31 -15.99 -6.84
CA GLU A 74 -10.39 -16.03 -7.84
C GLU A 74 -10.74 -14.66 -8.43
N GLU A 75 -10.67 -13.59 -7.62
CA GLU A 75 -11.12 -12.24 -8.00
C GLU A 75 -10.07 -11.42 -8.80
N ASP A 76 -8.90 -11.99 -9.10
CA ASP A 76 -7.84 -11.38 -9.92
C ASP A 76 -7.43 -9.95 -9.46
N MET A 77 -7.50 -9.69 -8.15
CA MET A 77 -7.28 -8.37 -7.56
C MET A 77 -5.79 -8.01 -7.51
N PHE A 78 -5.23 -7.59 -8.64
CA PHE A 78 -3.84 -7.16 -8.73
C PHE A 78 -3.63 -5.73 -8.18
N SER A 79 -2.53 -5.53 -7.46
CA SER A 79 -2.18 -4.30 -6.69
C SER A 79 -2.79 -4.21 -5.29
N SER A 80 -3.14 -5.35 -4.68
CA SER A 80 -3.66 -5.42 -3.32
C SER A 80 -2.56 -5.34 -2.24
N ILE A 81 -2.84 -4.63 -1.14
CA ILE A 81 -2.01 -4.66 0.07
C ILE A 81 -2.61 -5.69 1.03
N LEU A 82 -1.85 -6.74 1.34
CA LEU A 82 -2.27 -7.77 2.28
C LEU A 82 -1.71 -7.47 3.68
N TYR A 83 -2.59 -7.56 4.67
CA TYR A 83 -2.19 -7.52 6.08
C TYR A 83 -1.58 -8.86 6.49
N TRP A 84 -0.47 -8.81 7.24
CA TRP A 84 0.25 -9.97 7.78
C TRP A 84 0.49 -9.72 9.28
N THR A 85 0.04 -10.65 10.13
CA THR A 85 0.45 -10.77 11.56
C THR A 85 1.48 -11.87 11.74
#